data_AF-A0A7S1ELT3-F1
#
_entry.id   AF-A0A7S1ELT3-F1
#
_cell.length_a   1.000
_cell.length_b   1.000
_cell.length_c   1.000
_cell.angle_alpha   90.00
_cell.angle_beta   90.00
_cell.angle_gamma   90.00
#
_symmetry.space_group_name_H-M   'P 1'
#
loop_
_entity.id
_entity.type
_entity.pdbx_description
1 polymer ?
#
loop_
_entity_poly.entity_id
_entity_poly.type
_entity_poly.pdbx_seq_one_letter_code
_entity_poly.pdbx_strand_id
1 'polypeptide(L)'
;MRRDGIAALEAARAAAFQRLPRATPVEPPVPYPEDTLSYLANVYNGRAAAFYARHGVKVIGAAYESHEELGEVPLMITKHCVRWSLSLCPKQAKGVTGVQGTVRAEPLVLKHGEDTLTLRFDCKPCEMHVVGAMRKNV
;
A
#
# COMPACT_ATOMS: atom_id res chain seq x y z
N MET A 1 13.84 -42.36 10.67
CA MET A 1 14.11 -42.35 9.21
C MET A 1 13.77 -41.03 8.52
N ARG A 2 12.50 -40.56 8.47
CA ARG A 2 12.17 -39.26 7.82
C ARG A 2 12.76 -38.03 8.53
N ARG A 3 12.72 -38.01 9.87
CA ARG A 3 13.28 -36.90 10.68
C ARG A 3 14.80 -36.81 10.53
N ASP A 4 15.48 -37.95 10.56
CA ASP A 4 16.94 -38.03 10.45
C ASP A 4 17.42 -37.57 9.06
N GLY A 5 16.67 -37.91 8.00
CA GLY A 5 16.95 -37.43 6.65
C GLY A 5 16.78 -35.91 6.49
N ILE A 6 15.77 -35.32 7.12
CA ILE A 6 15.58 -33.86 7.12
C ILE A 6 16.72 -33.18 7.89
N ALA A 7 17.08 -33.68 9.07
CA ALA A 7 18.17 -33.13 9.87
C ALA A 7 19.51 -33.19 9.12
N ALA A 8 19.81 -34.30 8.43
CA ALA A 8 21.01 -34.44 7.62
C ALA A 8 21.02 -33.46 6.43
N LEU A 9 19.87 -33.24 5.77
CA LEU A 9 19.74 -32.28 4.67
C LEU A 9 19.93 -30.83 5.16
N GLU A 10 19.33 -30.46 6.29
CA GLU A 10 19.50 -29.12 6.87
C GLU A 10 20.95 -28.85 7.27
N ALA A 11 21.62 -29.83 7.90
CA ALA A 11 23.03 -29.74 8.25
C ALA A 11 23.92 -29.58 7.01
N ALA A 12 23.65 -30.36 5.95
CA ALA A 12 24.38 -30.24 4.68
C ALA A 12 24.16 -28.88 4.01
N ARG A 13 22.93 -28.34 4.04
CA ARG A 13 22.63 -27.00 3.51
C ARG A 13 23.31 -25.89 4.30
N ALA A 14 23.36 -26.00 5.63
CA ALA A 14 24.05 -25.04 6.48
C ALA A 14 25.57 -25.07 6.25
N ALA A 15 26.16 -26.26 6.12
CA ALA A 15 27.58 -26.43 5.84
C ALA A 15 27.97 -25.95 4.42
N ALA A 16 27.08 -26.14 3.45
CA ALA A 16 27.28 -25.68 2.07
C ALA A 16 26.86 -24.21 1.84
N PHE A 17 26.27 -23.55 2.84
CA PHE A 17 25.80 -22.18 2.67
C PHE A 17 26.99 -21.21 2.56
N GLN A 18 27.19 -20.68 1.35
CA GLN A 18 28.11 -19.60 1.10
C GLN A 18 27.33 -18.27 1.13
N ARG A 19 27.69 -17.40 2.07
CA ARG A 19 27.09 -16.07 2.14
C ARG A 19 27.48 -15.27 0.90
N LEU A 20 26.47 -14.87 0.12
CA LEU A 20 26.71 -14.01 -1.03
C LEU A 20 27.36 -12.68 -0.58
N PRO A 21 28.36 -12.18 -1.31
CA PRO A 21 28.94 -10.88 -1.03
C PRO A 21 27.88 -9.79 -1.19
N ARG A 22 28.08 -8.64 -0.53
CA ARG A 22 27.22 -7.48 -0.73
C ARG A 22 27.35 -7.00 -2.18
N ALA A 23 26.21 -6.73 -2.83
CA ALA A 23 26.22 -6.08 -4.12
C ALA A 23 26.83 -4.67 -4.01
N THR A 24 27.61 -4.29 -5.02
CA THR A 24 28.11 -2.93 -5.19
C THR A 24 26.98 -2.04 -5.68
N PRO A 25 26.78 -0.84 -5.09
CA PRO A 25 25.86 0.15 -5.64
C PRO A 25 26.19 0.50 -7.09
N VAL A 26 25.16 0.75 -7.91
CA VAL A 26 25.32 1.23 -9.28
C VAL A 26 25.70 2.72 -9.26
N GLU A 27 26.71 3.10 -10.05
CA GLU A 27 27.17 4.49 -10.20
C GLU A 27 27.15 4.90 -11.68
N PRO A 28 26.48 6.02 -12.04
CA PRO A 28 25.74 6.93 -11.15
C PRO A 28 24.43 6.29 -10.64
N PRO A 29 23.85 6.81 -9.53
CA PRO A 29 22.58 6.33 -9.00
C PRO A 29 21.48 6.36 -10.05
N VAL A 30 20.75 5.25 -10.19
CA VAL A 30 19.64 5.14 -11.14
C VAL A 30 18.50 6.09 -10.75
N PRO A 31 17.96 6.93 -11.65
CA PRO A 31 16.86 7.83 -11.29
C PRO A 31 15.62 7.08 -10.78
N TYR A 32 14.97 7.61 -9.75
CA TYR A 32 13.67 7.13 -9.31
C TYR A 32 12.60 7.48 -10.37
N PRO A 33 11.58 6.62 -10.61
CA PRO A 33 10.59 6.87 -11.66
C PRO A 33 9.79 8.16 -11.50
N GLU A 34 9.58 8.60 -10.26
CA GLU A 34 8.84 9.81 -9.91
C GLU A 34 9.80 10.87 -9.36
N ASP A 35 9.57 12.15 -9.67
CA ASP A 35 10.40 13.25 -9.14
C ASP A 35 9.78 13.91 -7.89
N THR A 36 8.55 13.51 -7.54
CA THR A 36 7.75 14.06 -6.46
C THR A 36 7.06 12.94 -5.71
N LEU A 37 7.40 12.79 -4.43
CA LEU A 37 6.80 11.80 -3.54
C LEU A 37 5.85 12.50 -2.58
N SER A 38 4.61 12.02 -2.50
CA SER A 38 3.66 12.45 -1.47
C SER A 38 3.82 11.64 -0.18
N TYR A 39 3.01 11.94 0.84
CA TYR A 39 2.95 11.19 2.09
C TYR A 39 2.72 9.66 1.88
N LEU A 40 2.12 9.26 0.75
CA LEU A 40 1.89 7.86 0.38
C LEU A 40 3.18 7.08 0.15
N ALA A 41 4.30 7.75 -0.10
CA ALA A 41 5.61 7.12 -0.25
C ALA A 41 6.25 6.71 1.09
N ASN A 42 5.62 7.08 2.22
CA ASN A 42 6.06 6.73 3.58
C ASN A 42 7.54 7.04 3.87
N VAL A 43 8.04 8.18 3.39
CA VAL A 43 9.42 8.61 3.62
C VAL A 43 9.53 9.22 5.02
N TYR A 44 9.72 8.36 6.02
CA TYR A 44 9.61 8.77 7.44
C TYR A 44 10.89 9.36 8.04
N ASN A 45 12.08 8.90 7.63
CA ASN A 45 13.34 9.29 8.25
C ASN A 45 14.33 9.93 7.27
N GLY A 46 15.30 10.67 7.82
CA GLY A 46 16.28 11.41 7.02
C GLY A 46 17.16 10.53 6.12
N ARG A 47 17.39 9.26 6.48
CA ARG A 47 18.15 8.33 5.60
C ARG A 47 17.36 7.94 4.37
N ALA A 48 16.05 7.73 4.51
CA ALA A 48 15.16 7.48 3.39
C ALA A 48 15.06 8.72 2.49
N ALA A 49 14.90 9.91 3.08
CA ALA A 49 14.88 11.16 2.32
C ALA A 49 16.18 11.36 1.51
N ALA A 50 17.35 11.13 2.13
CA ALA A 50 18.64 11.22 1.46
C ALA A 50 18.80 10.18 0.33
N PHE A 51 18.22 8.99 0.48
CA PHE A 51 18.19 7.99 -0.57
C PHE A 51 17.40 8.50 -1.79
N TYR A 52 16.15 8.92 -1.61
CA TYR A 52 15.31 9.40 -2.71
C TYR A 52 15.91 10.64 -3.39
N ALA A 53 16.46 11.59 -2.63
CA ALA A 53 17.15 12.76 -3.18
C ALA A 53 18.36 12.38 -4.05
N ARG A 54 19.16 11.39 -3.63
CA ARG A 54 20.28 10.85 -4.44
C ARG A 54 19.80 10.25 -5.75
N HIS A 55 18.59 9.69 -5.76
CA HIS A 55 17.94 9.12 -6.94
C HIS A 55 17.11 10.16 -7.73
N GLY A 56 17.30 11.46 -7.50
CA GLY A 56 16.75 12.53 -8.32
C GLY A 56 15.34 13.01 -7.93
N VAL A 57 14.79 12.53 -6.81
CA VAL A 57 13.53 13.05 -6.27
C VAL A 57 13.75 14.46 -5.72
N LYS A 58 12.91 15.41 -6.14
CA LYS A 58 13.03 16.84 -5.81
C LYS A 58 12.14 17.24 -4.65
N VAL A 59 10.93 16.68 -4.60
CA VAL A 59 9.94 16.97 -3.55
C VAL A 59 9.64 15.68 -2.81
N ILE A 60 9.84 15.70 -1.49
CA ILE A 60 9.56 14.58 -0.61
C ILE A 60 8.61 15.09 0.45
N GLY A 61 7.32 14.77 0.31
CA GLY A 61 6.33 15.01 1.34
C GLY A 61 6.63 14.17 2.58
N ALA A 62 6.34 14.73 3.75
CA ALA A 62 6.52 14.01 4.99
C ALA A 62 5.60 12.79 5.05
N ALA A 63 6.08 11.68 5.62
CA ALA A 63 5.26 10.50 5.83
C ALA A 63 4.03 10.86 6.67
N TYR A 64 2.90 10.20 6.41
CA TYR A 64 1.67 10.46 7.17
C TYR A 64 1.87 10.42 8.69
N GLU A 65 2.69 9.48 9.18
CA GLU A 65 3.02 9.29 10.60
C GLU A 65 3.89 10.40 11.22
N SER A 66 4.38 11.38 10.45
CA SER A 66 5.09 12.55 11.00
C SER A 66 4.15 13.62 11.60
N HIS A 67 2.84 13.36 11.61
CA HIS A 67 1.79 14.23 12.17
C HIS A 67 1.59 15.58 11.45
N GLU A 68 2.08 15.72 10.21
CA GLU A 68 1.94 16.95 9.43
C GLU A 68 0.64 17.00 8.61
N GLU A 69 0.05 15.85 8.28
CA GLU A 69 -1.23 15.73 7.56
C GLU A 69 -2.38 15.48 8.55
N LEU A 70 -3.08 16.56 8.92
CA LEU A 70 -4.10 16.55 9.99
C LEU A 70 -5.54 16.24 9.49
N GLY A 71 -5.70 15.96 8.20
CA GLY A 71 -7.01 15.76 7.54
C GLY A 71 -7.41 14.30 7.33
N GLU A 72 -8.64 14.10 6.83
CA GLU A 72 -9.06 12.81 6.28
C GLU A 72 -8.33 12.54 4.96
N VAL A 73 -7.41 11.57 4.97
CA VAL A 73 -6.63 11.19 3.79
C VAL A 73 -6.75 9.70 3.49
N PRO A 74 -6.55 9.28 2.22
CA PRO A 74 -6.39 7.87 1.89
C PRO A 74 -5.20 7.26 2.64
N LEU A 75 -5.48 6.29 3.51
CA LEU A 75 -4.49 5.49 4.24
C LEU A 75 -4.12 4.21 3.47
N MET A 76 -5.07 3.69 2.69
CA MET A 76 -4.86 2.53 1.83
C MET A 76 -5.63 2.71 0.53
N ILE A 77 -4.97 2.43 -0.59
CA ILE A 77 -5.56 2.36 -1.92
C ILE A 77 -5.46 0.91 -2.39
N THR A 78 -6.60 0.30 -2.73
CA THR A 78 -6.65 -1.11 -3.14
C THR A 78 -7.51 -1.30 -4.38
N LYS A 79 -7.12 -2.27 -5.21
CA LYS A 79 -7.94 -2.72 -6.35
C LYS A 79 -9.08 -3.65 -5.92
N HIS A 80 -8.98 -4.26 -4.73
CA HIS A 80 -10.09 -5.03 -4.17
C HIS A 80 -11.22 -4.07 -3.78
N CYS A 81 -12.40 -4.24 -4.36
CA CYS A 81 -13.52 -3.32 -4.18
C CYS A 81 -14.66 -4.01 -3.43
N VAL A 82 -14.96 -3.55 -2.23
CA VAL A 82 -16.07 -4.11 -1.42
C VAL A 82 -17.41 -3.99 -2.15
N ARG A 83 -17.65 -2.89 -2.90
CA ARG A 83 -18.86 -2.77 -3.75
C ARG A 83 -18.94 -3.90 -4.78
N TRP A 84 -17.81 -4.32 -5.36
CA TRP A 84 -17.81 -5.44 -6.29
C TRP A 84 -18.16 -6.76 -5.59
N SER A 85 -17.54 -7.02 -4.43
CA SER A 85 -17.80 -8.22 -3.62
C SER A 85 -19.26 -8.33 -3.15
N LEU A 86 -19.92 -7.18 -2.92
CA LEU A 86 -21.32 -7.10 -2.50
C LEU A 86 -22.31 -6.94 -3.67
N SER A 87 -21.86 -7.06 -4.93
CA SER A 87 -22.70 -6.87 -6.12
C SER A 87 -23.33 -5.47 -6.23
N LEU A 88 -22.71 -4.47 -5.61
CA LEU A 88 -23.09 -3.06 -5.63
C LEU A 88 -22.27 -2.23 -6.62
N CYS A 89 -21.43 -2.86 -7.46
CA CYS A 89 -20.60 -2.13 -8.40
C CYS A 89 -21.39 -1.71 -9.66
N PRO A 90 -21.37 -0.42 -10.05
CA PRO A 90 -22.06 0.03 -11.26
C PRO A 90 -21.49 -0.61 -12.54
N LYS A 91 -20.24 -1.11 -12.51
CA LYS A 91 -19.67 -1.85 -13.63
C LYS A 91 -20.33 -3.22 -13.85
N GLN A 92 -20.84 -3.86 -12.80
CA GLN A 92 -21.55 -5.15 -12.91
C GLN A 92 -22.97 -4.94 -13.45
N ALA A 93 -23.60 -3.81 -13.15
CA ALA A 93 -24.94 -3.46 -13.65
C ALA A 93 -24.96 -2.88 -15.07
N LYS A 94 -23.78 -2.70 -15.70
CA LYS A 94 -23.69 -2.12 -17.06
C LYS A 94 -24.27 -3.10 -18.08
N GLY A 95 -25.38 -2.71 -18.73
CA GLY A 95 -26.06 -3.51 -19.75
C GLY A 95 -27.29 -4.29 -19.26
N VAL A 96 -27.61 -4.22 -17.96
CA VAL A 96 -28.87 -4.76 -17.43
C VAL A 96 -29.93 -3.66 -17.49
N THR A 97 -30.90 -3.82 -18.41
CA THR A 97 -32.03 -2.92 -18.57
C THR A 97 -32.85 -2.85 -17.28
N GLY A 98 -33.04 -1.64 -16.73
CA GLY A 98 -33.82 -1.40 -15.50
C GLY A 98 -33.00 -1.30 -14.19
N VAL A 99 -31.71 -1.63 -14.20
CA VAL A 99 -30.84 -1.58 -13.00
C VAL A 99 -29.83 -0.40 -13.04
N GLN A 100 -29.69 0.24 -14.21
CA GLN A 100 -28.89 1.47 -14.33
C GLN A 100 -29.56 2.62 -13.57
N GLY A 101 -29.02 2.94 -12.38
CA GLY A 101 -29.48 4.05 -11.53
C GLY A 101 -30.14 3.63 -10.22
N THR A 102 -30.49 2.37 -10.04
CA THR A 102 -31.06 1.86 -8.77
C THR A 102 -29.99 1.49 -7.74
N VAL A 103 -28.76 1.18 -8.17
CA VAL A 103 -27.63 0.95 -7.25
C VAL A 103 -27.04 2.29 -6.80
N ARG A 104 -27.74 2.99 -5.90
CA ARG A 104 -27.14 4.05 -5.08
C ARG A 104 -26.34 3.37 -3.98
N ALA A 105 -25.06 3.14 -4.22
CA ALA A 105 -24.19 2.68 -3.17
C ALA A 105 -23.99 3.84 -2.18
N GLU A 106 -24.71 3.79 -1.06
CA GLU A 106 -24.49 4.62 0.11
C GLU A 106 -23.00 4.58 0.53
N PRO A 107 -22.50 5.62 1.23
CA PRO A 107 -21.13 5.61 1.74
C PRO A 107 -20.93 4.38 2.63
N LEU A 108 -19.93 3.56 2.29
CA LEU A 108 -19.56 2.39 3.08
C LEU A 108 -18.50 2.79 4.09
N VAL A 109 -18.53 2.16 5.25
CA VAL A 109 -17.52 2.36 6.30
C VAL A 109 -16.97 1.01 6.75
N LEU A 110 -15.68 0.98 7.07
CA LEU A 110 -15.07 -0.13 7.81
C LEU A 110 -15.06 0.22 9.29
N LYS A 111 -15.59 -0.68 10.12
CA LYS A 111 -15.57 -0.54 11.58
C LYS A 111 -14.64 -1.58 12.18
N HIS A 112 -13.70 -1.15 13.01
CA HIS A 112 -12.80 -2.03 13.74
C HIS A 112 -12.62 -1.50 15.16
N GLY A 113 -13.27 -2.14 16.14
CA GLY A 113 -13.36 -1.60 17.49
C GLY A 113 -14.00 -0.20 17.50
N GLU A 114 -13.26 0.79 17.99
CA GLU A 114 -13.70 2.20 17.99
C GLU A 114 -13.41 2.93 16.67
N ASP A 115 -12.65 2.34 15.76
CA ASP A 115 -12.30 2.97 14.48
C ASP A 115 -13.44 2.87 13.49
N THR A 116 -13.76 4.00 12.85
CA THR A 116 -14.64 4.06 11.70
C THR A 116 -13.88 4.73 10.55
N LEU A 117 -13.60 3.96 9.51
CA LEU A 117 -12.89 4.42 8.31
C LEU A 117 -13.88 4.54 7.16
N THR A 118 -13.83 5.64 6.42
CA THR A 118 -14.73 5.88 5.29
C THR A 118 -14.16 5.24 4.03
N LEU A 119 -14.99 4.52 3.28
CA LEU A 119 -14.60 3.95 1.99
C LEU A 119 -15.03 4.88 0.85
N ARG A 120 -14.04 5.39 0.10
CA ARG A 120 -14.26 6.09 -1.17
C ARG A 120 -13.96 5.16 -2.33
N PHE A 121 -14.72 5.27 -3.41
CA PHE A 121 -14.63 4.37 -4.55
C PHE A 121 -14.41 5.17 -5.84
N ASP A 122 -13.22 5.06 -6.42
CA ASP A 122 -12.96 5.60 -7.75
C ASP A 122 -13.15 4.50 -8.81
N CYS A 123 -14.30 4.57 -9.48
CA CYS A 123 -14.65 3.58 -10.48
C CYS A 123 -13.80 3.69 -11.75
N LYS A 124 -13.13 4.82 -12.03
CA LYS A 124 -12.36 5.01 -13.26
C LYS A 124 -11.07 4.16 -13.26
N PRO A 125 -10.12 4.31 -12.31
CA PRO A 125 -8.98 3.41 -12.14
C PRO A 125 -9.33 2.11 -11.40
N CYS A 126 -10.59 1.94 -10.98
CA CYS A 126 -11.09 0.78 -10.23
C CYS A 126 -10.39 0.61 -8.88
N GLU A 127 -10.46 1.65 -8.05
CA GLU A 127 -9.81 1.73 -6.75
C GLU A 127 -10.82 1.95 -5.63
N MET A 128 -10.55 1.34 -4.49
CA MET A 128 -11.18 1.64 -3.22
C MET A 128 -10.13 2.28 -2.31
N HIS A 129 -10.46 3.46 -1.80
CA HIS A 129 -9.63 4.22 -0.88
C HIS A 129 -10.22 4.07 0.52
N VAL A 130 -9.42 3.58 1.45
CA VAL A 130 -9.74 3.56 2.87
C VAL A 130 -9.26 4.88 3.45
N VAL A 131 -10.19 5.74 3.82
CA VAL A 131 -9.94 7.09 4.30
C VAL A 131 -10.10 7.12 5.81
N GLY A 132 -9.11 7.69 6.48
CA GLY A 132 -9.12 7.90 7.92
C GLY A 132 -8.45 9.20 8.30
N ALA A 133 -8.63 9.60 9.54
CA ALA A 133 -7.95 10.73 10.14
C ALA A 133 -7.02 10.23 11.26
N MET A 134 -5.95 10.97 11.52
CA MET A 134 -5.00 10.63 12.56
C MET A 134 -5.64 10.80 13.94
N ARG A 135 -5.56 9.77 14.80
CA ARG A 135 -5.95 9.90 16.21
C ARG A 135 -4.87 10.69 16.95
N LYS A 136 -5.26 11.59 17.86
CA LYS A 136 -4.32 12.38 18.67
C LYS A 136 -3.55 11.59 19.74
N ASN A 137 -3.60 10.26 19.77
CA ASN A 137 -3.01 9.44 20.83
C ASN A 137 -2.37 8.18 20.25
N VAL A 138 -1.02 8.13 20.18
CA VAL A 138 -0.12 7.48 21.16
C VAL A 138 1.22 8.21 21.12
#